data_AF-A0A955ETC9-F1
#
_entry.id   AF-A0A955ETC9-F1
#
_cell.length_a   1.000
_cell.length_b   1.000
_cell.length_c   1.000
_cell.angle_alpha   90.00
_cell.angle_beta   90.00
_cell.angle_gamma   90.00
#
_symmetry.space_group_name_H-M   'P 1'
#
loop_
_entity.id
_entity.type
_entity.pdbx_description
1 polymer ?
#
loop_
_entity_poly.entity_id
_entity_poly.type
_entity_poly.pdbx_seq_one_letter_code
_entity_poly.pdbx_strand_id
1 'polypeptide(L)'
;MVFKRVADAWRRCSRLSSCFLIPALAACGGSGGPEAAAPPTGELVSSFGVAGSIEDTPALVTTYASRVVADATHMYVGGITDELGNTAWRLEKRALVDGALDPVFGGGSEILSNPTGGADTLTALALDDTHLYVGGIVNAPADMAWRIERRSL
;
A
#
# COMPACT_ATOMS: atom_id res chain seq x y z
N MET A 1 -32.83 -8.96 -11.03
CA MET A 1 -32.99 -7.97 -12.12
C MET A 1 -31.76 -8.05 -13.01
N VAL A 2 -31.84 -7.87 -14.34
CA VAL A 2 -30.78 -8.28 -15.29
C VAL A 2 -30.35 -7.10 -16.16
N PHE A 3 -29.07 -6.71 -16.18
CA PHE A 3 -28.02 -7.01 -17.20
C PHE A 3 -26.77 -6.13 -16.87
N LYS A 4 -25.59 -6.16 -17.52
CA LYS A 4 -25.16 -6.73 -18.83
C LYS A 4 -23.63 -7.00 -18.87
N ARG A 5 -23.23 -8.17 -19.40
CA ARG A 5 -22.01 -8.48 -20.20
C ARG A 5 -20.70 -7.67 -19.99
N VAL A 6 -19.61 -8.41 -19.72
CA VAL A 6 -18.43 -8.42 -20.61
C VAL A 6 -18.03 -9.88 -20.87
N ALA A 7 -17.84 -10.23 -22.15
CA ALA A 7 -17.28 -11.49 -22.59
C ALA A 7 -16.61 -11.26 -23.96
N ASP A 8 -15.36 -11.70 -24.12
CA ASP A 8 -14.85 -12.49 -25.27
C ASP A 8 -13.32 -12.42 -25.38
N ALA A 9 -12.76 -13.39 -26.12
CA ALA A 9 -11.34 -13.75 -26.22
C ALA A 9 -10.72 -14.24 -24.87
N TRP A 10 -10.18 -15.45 -24.74
CA TRP A 10 -9.53 -16.30 -25.74
C TRP A 10 -9.95 -17.77 -25.63
N ARG A 11 -10.36 -18.40 -26.75
CA ARG A 11 -10.38 -19.87 -26.89
C ARG A 11 -10.01 -20.30 -28.31
N ARG A 12 -9.15 -21.32 -28.38
CA ARG A 12 -8.77 -22.14 -29.56
C ARG A 12 -7.91 -21.45 -30.61
N CYS A 13 -6.63 -21.84 -30.63
CA CYS A 13 -5.96 -22.21 -31.87
C CYS A 13 -5.24 -23.54 -31.64
N SER A 14 -5.65 -24.60 -32.33
CA SER A 14 -5.14 -25.95 -32.09
C SER A 14 -5.10 -26.80 -33.37
N ARG A 15 -3.87 -27.15 -33.76
CA ARG A 15 -3.44 -28.23 -34.68
C ARG A 15 -3.57 -28.03 -36.21
N LEU A 16 -2.58 -28.65 -36.87
CA LEU A 16 -2.38 -28.87 -38.31
C LEU A 16 -2.02 -27.62 -39.12
N SER A 17 -1.16 -27.65 -40.16
CA SER A 17 -0.10 -28.53 -40.66
C SER A 17 0.24 -27.98 -42.06
N SER A 18 1.45 -28.24 -42.57
CA SER A 18 1.84 -28.14 -43.99
C SER A 18 2.24 -26.74 -44.50
N CYS A 19 3.48 -26.66 -45.01
CA CYS A 19 4.01 -25.53 -45.76
C CYS A 19 3.32 -25.38 -47.12
N PHE A 20 3.16 -24.15 -47.61
CA PHE A 20 3.38 -23.79 -49.01
C PHE A 20 3.80 -22.30 -49.10
N LEU A 21 4.82 -22.02 -49.92
CA LEU A 21 5.26 -20.65 -50.23
C LEU A 21 4.44 -20.07 -51.39
N ILE A 22 4.19 -18.75 -51.35
CA ILE A 22 4.45 -17.78 -52.45
C ILE A 22 4.17 -16.35 -51.91
N PRO A 23 4.94 -15.32 -52.30
CA PRO A 23 4.99 -14.07 -51.55
C PRO A 23 3.93 -13.05 -51.97
N ALA A 24 3.45 -12.27 -51.01
CA ALA A 24 2.78 -10.99 -51.25
C ALA A 24 3.42 -9.92 -50.36
N LEU A 25 4.07 -8.94 -50.97
CA LEU A 25 4.70 -7.81 -50.29
C LEU A 25 3.63 -6.81 -49.85
N ALA A 26 2.86 -7.17 -48.82
CA ALA A 26 1.91 -6.28 -48.18
C ALA A 26 2.63 -5.40 -47.17
N ALA A 27 2.98 -4.18 -47.57
CA ALA A 27 3.51 -3.15 -46.67
C ALA A 27 2.39 -2.66 -45.74
N CYS A 28 2.15 -3.36 -44.63
CA CYS A 28 1.42 -2.81 -43.49
C CYS A 28 2.32 -1.78 -42.79
N GLY A 29 2.18 -0.51 -43.19
CA GLY A 29 2.79 0.61 -42.49
C GLY A 29 2.29 0.70 -41.05
N GLY A 30 3.17 1.15 -40.15
CA GLY A 30 2.88 1.26 -38.73
C GLY A 30 3.29 0.01 -37.92
N SER A 31 4.60 -0.20 -37.76
CA SER A 31 5.16 -1.16 -36.79
C SER A 31 5.00 -0.71 -35.33
N GLY A 32 4.02 0.17 -35.05
CA GLY A 32 3.57 0.54 -33.71
C GLY A 32 2.73 -0.58 -33.10
N GLY A 33 3.32 -1.77 -32.95
CA GLY A 33 2.90 -2.64 -31.86
C GLY A 33 3.05 -1.87 -30.54
N PRO A 34 2.30 -2.20 -29.48
CA PRO A 34 2.40 -1.49 -28.22
C PRO A 34 3.85 -1.52 -27.75
N GLU A 35 4.49 -0.35 -27.75
CA GLU A 35 5.86 -0.18 -27.29
C GLU A 35 5.90 -0.71 -25.86
N ALA A 36 6.68 -1.77 -25.64
CA ALA A 36 6.73 -2.42 -24.34
C ALA A 36 7.20 -1.37 -23.33
N ALA A 37 6.31 -1.03 -22.39
CA ALA A 37 6.62 -0.05 -21.36
C ALA A 37 7.97 -0.40 -20.73
N ALA A 38 8.86 0.60 -20.67
CA ALA A 38 10.21 0.39 -20.16
C ALA A 38 10.17 -0.29 -18.77
N PRO A 39 11.07 -1.23 -18.48
CA PRO A 39 11.06 -1.93 -17.21
C PRO A 39 11.23 -0.92 -16.05
N PRO A 40 10.59 -1.15 -14.90
CA PRO A 40 10.70 -0.24 -13.75
C PRO A 40 12.16 -0.13 -13.30
N THR A 41 12.68 1.10 -13.21
CA THR A 41 14.08 1.39 -12.87
C THR A 41 14.39 1.28 -11.38
N GLY A 42 13.35 1.39 -10.52
CA GLY A 42 13.52 1.47 -9.07
C GLY A 42 14.04 2.83 -8.57
N GLU A 43 14.05 3.84 -9.44
CA GLU A 43 14.41 5.22 -9.06
C GLU A 43 13.37 5.86 -8.13
N LEU A 44 13.83 6.80 -7.32
CA LEU A 44 12.96 7.61 -6.45
C LEU A 44 12.01 8.47 -7.30
N VAL A 45 10.72 8.44 -6.98
CA VAL A 45 9.69 9.22 -7.67
C VAL A 45 9.68 10.63 -7.10
N SER A 46 10.30 11.59 -7.80
CA SER A 46 10.56 12.93 -7.28
C SER A 46 9.32 13.77 -6.90
N SER A 47 8.12 13.39 -7.36
CA SER A 47 6.85 14.00 -6.95
C SER A 47 6.32 13.53 -5.59
N PHE A 48 6.93 12.50 -5.00
CA PHE A 48 6.56 11.95 -3.70
C PHE A 48 7.40 12.60 -2.59
N GLY A 49 6.76 13.33 -1.68
CA GLY A 49 7.42 14.06 -0.60
C GLY A 49 8.51 15.01 -1.09
N VAL A 50 9.71 14.90 -0.51
CA VAL A 50 10.90 15.64 -0.90
C VAL A 50 11.81 14.71 -1.70
N ALA A 51 11.87 14.91 -3.02
CA ALA A 51 12.73 14.14 -3.92
C ALA A 51 12.54 12.60 -3.87
N GLY A 52 11.34 12.13 -3.52
CA GLY A 52 10.99 10.71 -3.43
C GLY A 52 11.06 10.10 -2.03
N SER A 53 11.33 10.89 -0.99
CA SER A 53 11.22 10.45 0.41
C SER A 53 10.30 11.35 1.24
N ILE A 54 9.84 10.82 2.37
CA ILE A 54 9.14 11.58 3.41
C ILE A 54 9.91 11.35 4.70
N GLU A 55 10.23 12.44 5.39
CA GLU A 55 10.81 12.40 6.73
C GLU A 55 9.86 13.12 7.67
N ASP A 56 9.28 12.38 8.62
CA ASP A 56 8.45 12.92 9.69
C ASP A 56 9.23 12.79 10.99
N THR A 57 9.68 13.92 11.53
CA THR A 57 10.55 13.99 12.70
C THR A 57 9.92 14.86 13.80
N PRO A 58 8.84 14.39 14.44
CA PRO A 58 8.31 15.05 15.63
C PRO A 58 9.42 15.20 16.68
N ALA A 59 9.53 16.40 17.24
CA ALA A 59 10.69 16.78 18.04
C ALA A 59 10.70 16.07 19.40
N LEU A 60 11.88 15.55 19.77
CA LEU A 60 12.17 14.91 21.07
C LEU A 60 11.47 13.56 21.35
N VAL A 61 11.01 12.87 20.30
CA VAL A 61 10.32 11.57 20.42
C VAL A 61 10.95 10.49 19.55
N THR A 62 10.99 9.25 20.04
CA THR A 62 11.43 8.07 19.29
C THR A 62 10.28 7.57 18.43
N THR A 63 10.23 8.02 17.17
CA THR A 63 9.31 7.47 16.16
C THR A 63 10.04 6.57 15.17
N TYR A 64 9.40 5.47 14.76
CA TYR A 64 9.74 4.81 13.50
C TYR A 64 8.54 4.08 12.89
N ALA A 65 8.42 4.17 11.56
CA ALA A 65 7.52 3.33 10.78
C ALA A 65 8.07 1.89 10.72
N SER A 66 7.21 0.90 10.95
CA SER A 66 7.57 -0.53 10.91
C SER A 66 6.79 -1.32 9.86
N ARG A 67 5.60 -0.86 9.45
CA ARG A 67 4.70 -1.53 8.51
C ARG A 67 4.03 -0.53 7.57
N VAL A 68 3.71 -0.99 6.37
CA VAL A 68 2.88 -0.25 5.41
C VAL A 68 1.95 -1.22 4.68
N VAL A 69 0.70 -0.79 4.45
CA VAL A 69 -0.27 -1.40 3.53
C VAL A 69 -0.92 -0.28 2.69
N ALA A 70 -1.54 -0.59 1.56
CA ALA A 70 -2.13 0.43 0.70
C ALA A 70 -3.41 -0.04 0.00
N ASP A 71 -4.31 0.90 -0.25
CA ASP A 71 -5.43 0.77 -1.20
C ASP A 71 -5.04 1.36 -2.58
N ALA A 72 -6.02 1.68 -3.42
CA ALA A 72 -5.79 2.26 -4.74
C ALA A 72 -5.35 3.75 -4.73
N THR A 73 -5.41 4.41 -3.58
CA THR A 73 -5.30 5.87 -3.41
C THR A 73 -4.43 6.29 -2.22
N HIS A 74 -4.42 5.52 -1.13
CA HIS A 74 -3.70 5.82 0.11
C HIS A 74 -2.84 4.65 0.57
N MET A 75 -1.77 4.98 1.28
CA MET A 75 -1.01 4.06 2.12
C MET A 75 -1.30 4.33 3.60
N TYR A 76 -1.30 3.27 4.40
CA TYR A 76 -1.43 3.29 5.84
C TYR A 76 -0.11 2.86 6.43
N VAL A 77 0.55 3.78 7.12
CA VAL A 77 1.87 3.59 7.74
C VAL A 77 1.64 3.31 9.22
N GLY A 78 2.19 2.21 9.72
CA GLY A 78 2.10 1.81 11.11
C GLY A 78 3.50 1.70 11.72
N GLY A 79 3.63 2.15 12.96
CA GLY A 79 4.89 2.21 13.66
C GLY A 79 4.72 2.32 15.17
N ILE A 80 5.77 2.81 15.83
CA ILE A 80 5.71 3.21 17.23
C ILE A 80 6.11 4.68 17.39
N THR A 81 5.69 5.25 18.51
CA THR A 81 6.09 6.57 19.02
C THR A 81 6.23 6.50 20.55
N ASP A 82 6.94 7.43 21.17
CA ASP A 82 6.94 7.65 22.62
C ASP A 82 6.28 8.98 23.05
N GLU A 83 5.54 9.64 22.15
CA GLU A 83 4.74 10.87 22.37
C GLU A 83 3.78 10.81 23.57
N LEU A 84 3.42 9.61 24.03
CA LEU A 84 2.52 9.40 25.18
C LEU A 84 3.26 9.08 26.50
N GLY A 85 4.60 9.24 26.54
CA GLY A 85 5.45 9.00 27.71
C GLY A 85 5.98 7.57 27.86
N ASN A 86 5.53 6.67 26.98
CA ASN A 86 5.95 5.28 26.82
C ASN A 86 5.74 4.89 25.35
N THR A 87 6.29 3.76 24.92
CA THR A 87 6.10 3.26 23.56
C THR A 87 4.62 2.92 23.31
N ALA A 88 4.02 3.63 22.36
CA ALA A 88 2.64 3.45 21.89
C ALA A 88 2.64 3.16 20.38
N TRP A 89 1.55 2.61 19.86
CA TRP A 89 1.38 2.40 18.42
C TRP A 89 1.00 3.73 17.74
N ARG A 90 1.66 4.04 16.62
CA ARG A 90 1.34 5.18 15.74
C ARG A 90 0.79 4.66 14.42
N LEU A 91 -0.26 5.29 13.90
CA LEU A 91 -0.84 5.02 12.59
C LEU A 91 -1.08 6.33 11.83
N GLU A 92 -0.66 6.35 10.58
CA GLU A 92 -0.84 7.47 9.66
C GLU A 92 -1.50 6.98 8.37
N LYS A 93 -2.28 7.85 7.74
CA LYS A 93 -2.82 7.63 6.40
C LYS A 93 -2.24 8.70 5.48
N ARG A 94 -1.62 8.29 4.38
CA ARG A 94 -0.91 9.18 3.45
C ARG A 94 -1.33 8.91 2.01
N ALA A 95 -1.42 9.95 1.18
CA ALA A 95 -1.78 9.79 -0.23
C ALA A 95 -0.65 9.12 -1.02
N LEU A 96 -0.99 8.24 -1.98
CA LEU A 96 0.01 7.55 -2.83
C LEU A 96 0.65 8.46 -3.89
N VAL A 97 0.01 9.58 -4.22
CA VAL A 97 0.46 10.48 -5.31
C VAL A 97 1.66 11.33 -4.93
N ASP A 98 1.67 11.86 -3.71
CA ASP A 98 2.63 12.85 -3.21
C ASP A 98 3.10 12.58 -1.77
N GLY A 99 2.54 11.58 -1.08
CA GLY A 99 2.87 11.28 0.32
C GLY A 99 2.17 12.16 1.36
N ALA A 100 1.27 13.05 0.95
CA ALA A 100 0.61 14.00 1.85
C ALA A 100 -0.15 13.28 2.97
N LEU A 101 0.03 13.74 4.21
CA LEU A 101 -0.64 13.20 5.40
C LEU A 101 -2.12 13.62 5.43
N ASP A 102 -3.02 12.66 5.63
CA ASP A 102 -4.46 12.91 5.77
C ASP A 102 -4.71 13.66 7.09
N PRO A 103 -5.19 14.92 7.06
CA PRO A 103 -5.27 15.78 8.24
C PRO A 103 -6.46 15.47 9.16
N VAL A 104 -7.31 14.50 8.80
CA VAL A 104 -8.49 14.10 9.60
C VAL A 104 -8.53 12.62 9.97
N PHE A 105 -7.55 11.83 9.53
CA PHE A 105 -7.45 10.41 9.89
C PHE A 105 -7.29 10.19 11.40
N GLY A 106 -8.24 9.49 12.01
CA GLY A 106 -8.25 9.25 13.46
C GLY A 106 -8.82 10.39 14.31
N GLY A 107 -9.34 11.46 13.69
CA GLY A 107 -9.74 12.69 14.39
C GLY A 107 -8.62 13.73 14.50
N GLY A 108 -7.48 13.49 13.84
CA GLY A 108 -6.35 14.38 13.69
C GLY A 108 -5.55 13.97 12.45
N SER A 109 -4.23 14.17 12.45
CA SER A 109 -3.35 13.68 11.38
C SER A 109 -2.88 12.23 11.55
N GLU A 110 -3.22 11.61 12.69
CA GLU A 110 -2.73 10.28 13.08
C GLU A 110 -3.64 9.63 14.14
N ILE A 111 -3.44 8.34 14.38
CA ILE A 111 -3.98 7.62 15.53
C ILE A 111 -2.82 7.16 16.42
N LEU A 112 -2.88 7.57 17.69
CA LEU A 112 -2.06 7.01 18.76
C LEU A 112 -2.87 5.96 19.54
N SER A 113 -2.34 4.75 19.70
CA SER A 113 -2.94 3.69 20.52
C SER A 113 -1.98 3.23 21.60
N ASN A 114 -2.31 3.54 22.85
CA ASN A 114 -1.55 3.19 24.05
C ASN A 114 -2.44 2.39 25.02
N PRO A 115 -2.73 1.12 24.71
CA PRO A 115 -3.65 0.30 25.50
C PRO A 115 -3.09 -0.11 26.88
N THR A 116 -1.80 0.08 27.16
CA THR A 116 -1.19 -0.24 28.46
C THR A 116 -0.35 0.93 29.01
N GLY A 117 0.24 0.74 30.20
CA GLY A 117 1.29 1.63 30.72
C GLY A 117 2.72 1.12 30.44
N GLY A 118 2.85 0.01 29.70
CA GLY A 118 4.14 -0.58 29.31
C GLY A 118 4.50 -0.21 27.87
N ALA A 119 5.60 -0.75 27.35
CA ALA A 119 6.00 -0.52 25.96
C ALA A 119 5.20 -1.41 25.00
N ASP A 120 4.31 -0.82 24.21
CA ASP A 120 3.45 -1.50 23.23
C ASP A 120 4.04 -1.42 21.81
N THR A 121 4.06 -2.52 21.05
CA THR A 121 4.75 -2.59 19.74
C THR A 121 3.82 -3.04 18.61
N LEU A 122 3.65 -2.20 17.59
CA LEU A 122 2.94 -2.55 16.34
C LEU A 122 3.81 -3.48 15.48
N THR A 123 3.28 -4.65 15.12
CA THR A 123 4.02 -5.68 14.37
C THR A 123 3.32 -6.17 13.09
N ALA A 124 2.07 -5.79 12.85
CA ALA A 124 1.31 -6.16 11.66
C ALA A 124 0.29 -5.08 11.26
N LEU A 125 0.08 -4.95 9.94
CA LEU A 125 -1.05 -4.26 9.34
C LEU A 125 -1.69 -5.19 8.30
N ALA A 126 -3.01 -5.12 8.14
CA ALA A 126 -3.76 -5.69 7.03
C ALA A 126 -4.94 -4.78 6.68
N LEU A 127 -5.48 -4.90 5.47
CA LEU A 127 -6.46 -3.98 4.91
C LEU A 127 -7.58 -4.76 4.21
N ASP A 128 -8.83 -4.33 4.41
CA ASP A 128 -9.96 -4.65 3.53
C ASP A 128 -10.57 -3.35 2.97
N ASP A 129 -11.57 -3.45 2.09
CA ASP A 129 -12.23 -2.32 1.42
C ASP A 129 -12.79 -1.23 2.37
N THR A 130 -12.91 -1.54 3.66
CA THR A 130 -13.62 -0.73 4.68
C THR A 130 -12.91 -0.62 6.03
N HIS A 131 -11.88 -1.45 6.28
CA HIS A 131 -11.19 -1.52 7.57
C HIS A 131 -9.68 -1.70 7.46
N LEU A 132 -8.96 -1.03 8.35
CA LEU A 132 -7.57 -1.30 8.68
C LEU A 132 -7.52 -2.22 9.91
N TYR A 133 -6.79 -3.32 9.82
CA TYR A 133 -6.50 -4.23 10.93
C TYR A 133 -5.08 -3.98 11.42
N VAL A 134 -4.95 -3.71 12.70
CA VAL A 134 -3.67 -3.35 13.34
C VAL A 134 -3.35 -4.41 14.37
N GLY A 135 -2.24 -5.12 14.18
CA GLY A 135 -1.78 -6.19 15.05
C GLY A 135 -0.47 -5.83 15.74
N GLY A 136 -0.33 -6.25 16.99
CA GLY A 136 0.88 -5.97 17.75
C GLY A 136 0.94 -6.69 19.08
N ILE A 137 1.99 -6.36 19.82
CA ILE A 137 2.23 -6.78 21.19
C ILE A 137 1.84 -5.62 22.11
N VAL A 138 1.22 -5.95 23.23
CA VAL A 138 0.97 -5.02 24.33
C VAL A 138 1.59 -5.53 25.62
N ASN A 139 2.14 -4.63 26.42
CA ASN A 139 2.91 -4.96 27.63
C ASN A 139 2.10 -4.59 28.88
N ALA A 140 1.09 -5.41 29.16
CA ALA A 140 0.23 -5.22 30.32
C ALA A 140 1.01 -5.54 31.62
N PRO A 141 0.65 -4.96 32.78
CA PRO A 141 1.43 -5.08 34.01
C PRO A 141 1.70 -6.50 34.55
N ALA A 142 1.01 -7.52 34.02
CA ALA A 142 1.19 -8.92 34.38
C ALA A 142 1.94 -9.74 33.31
N ASP A 143 1.70 -9.48 32.02
CA ASP A 143 2.19 -10.30 30.90
C ASP A 143 2.19 -9.51 29.58
N MET A 144 3.05 -9.92 28.64
CA MET A 144 2.99 -9.50 27.24
C MET A 144 1.88 -10.27 26.52
N ALA A 145 0.95 -9.55 25.88
CA ALA A 145 -0.16 -10.14 25.13
C ALA A 145 -0.16 -9.72 23.66
N TRP A 146 -0.75 -10.54 22.79
CA TRP A 146 -1.09 -10.10 21.43
C TRP A 146 -2.37 -9.26 21.47
N ARG A 147 -2.43 -8.22 20.64
CA ARG A 147 -3.61 -7.38 20.44
C ARG A 147 -3.88 -7.21 18.95
N ILE A 148 -5.16 -7.18 18.58
CA ILE A 148 -5.62 -6.83 17.25
C ILE A 148 -6.71 -5.77 17.40
N GLU A 149 -6.64 -4.72 16.59
CA GLU A 149 -7.64 -3.66 16.49
C GLU A 149 -8.21 -3.63 15.07
N ARG A 150 -9.52 -3.52 14.93
CA ARG A 150 -10.18 -3.20 13.65
C ARG A 150 -10.59 -1.74 13.67
N ARG A 151 -10.00 -0.93 12.79
CA ARG A 151 -10.26 0.50 12.62
C ARG A 151 -11.08 0.70 11.33
N SER A 152 -12.09 1.56 11.36
CA SER A 152 -12.85 1.97 10.16
C SER A 152 -12.05 2.96 9.32
N LEU A 153 -12.34 3.01 8.01
CA LEU A 153 -11.73 3.91 7.03
C LEU A 153 -12.73 4.93 6.46
#